data_AF-A0A031LLY2-F1
#
_entry.id   AF-A0A031LLY2-F1
#
_cell.length_a   1.000
_cell.length_b   1.000
_cell.length_c   1.000
_cell.angle_alpha   90.00
_cell.angle_beta   90.00
_cell.angle_gamma   90.00
#
_symmetry.space_group_name_H-M   'P 1'
#
loop_
_entity.id
_entity.type
_entity.pdbx_description
1 polymer ?
#
loop_
_entity_poly.entity_id
_entity_poly.type
_entity_poly.pdbx_seq_one_letter_code
_entity_poly.pdbx_strand_id
1 'polypeptide(L)'
;MKKIFSLLICSLLLSSCSNAKKNTIDEDELDKQIVQTKIMAISSSLESASFVYRAAYKNSENPSEVNDHLYLYALSEIESLFNTYDMGGLDYKKDITSYRLISGDAIDSMCIINKFLKKYQNHLERKELAKRYDATLNKTFVLQSEYLNLLKNDPDLINGSQCLKLN
;
A
#
# COMPACT_ATOMS: atom_id res chain seq x y z
N MET A 1 32.15 42.16 -51.32
CA MET A 1 30.81 42.43 -50.77
C MET A 1 30.17 41.11 -50.32
N LYS A 2 30.42 40.69 -49.07
CA LYS A 2 29.92 39.41 -48.50
C LYS A 2 29.71 39.57 -46.98
N LYS A 3 28.76 40.39 -46.53
CA LYS A 3 28.44 40.51 -45.09
C LYS A 3 26.97 40.91 -44.78
N ILE A 4 26.00 40.52 -45.60
CA ILE A 4 24.58 40.85 -45.32
C ILE A 4 23.67 39.61 -45.20
N PHE A 5 24.13 38.41 -45.59
CA PHE A 5 23.27 37.21 -45.61
C PHE A 5 23.14 36.44 -44.27
N SER A 6 23.89 36.79 -43.22
CA SER A 6 23.83 36.05 -41.93
C SER A 6 22.80 36.58 -40.93
N LEU A 7 22.21 37.76 -41.14
CA LEU A 7 21.31 38.38 -40.16
C LEU A 7 19.82 38.07 -40.38
N LEU A 8 19.45 37.44 -41.50
CA LEU A 8 18.06 37.15 -41.87
C LEU A 8 17.62 35.71 -41.53
N ILE A 9 18.54 34.83 -41.13
CA ILE A 9 18.24 33.42 -40.84
C ILE A 9 17.93 33.20 -39.35
N CYS A 10 18.42 34.07 -38.45
CA CYS A 10 18.16 33.95 -37.00
C CYS A 10 16.76 34.42 -36.57
N SER A 11 16.07 35.23 -37.39
CA SER A 11 14.74 35.78 -37.06
C SER A 11 13.57 34.86 -37.44
N LEU A 12 13.80 33.79 -38.20
CA LEU A 12 12.78 32.81 -38.59
C LEU A 12 12.66 31.61 -37.66
N LEU A 13 13.56 31.45 -36.69
CA LEU A 13 13.56 30.32 -35.75
C LEU A 13 12.89 30.62 -34.40
N LEU A 14 12.45 31.87 -34.16
CA LEU A 14 11.87 32.28 -32.87
C LEU A 14 10.33 32.24 -32.82
N SER A 15 9.64 31.88 -33.92
CA SER A 15 8.18 31.83 -33.98
C SER A 15 7.56 30.44 -33.75
N SER A 16 8.36 29.38 -33.55
CA SER A 16 7.82 28.01 -33.33
C SER A 16 7.60 27.60 -31.87
N CYS A 17 7.77 28.49 -30.89
CA CYS A 17 7.47 28.20 -29.49
C CYS A 17 6.14 28.81 -28.98
N SER A 18 5.25 29.27 -29.86
CA SER A 18 3.98 29.89 -29.44
C SER A 18 2.82 28.91 -29.21
N ASN A 19 3.02 27.60 -29.38
CA ASN A 19 2.01 26.56 -29.16
C ASN A 19 2.43 25.51 -28.12
N ALA A 20 3.21 25.90 -27.10
CA ALA A 20 3.24 25.09 -25.88
C ALA A 20 1.85 25.19 -25.25
N LYS A 21 0.99 24.20 -25.52
CA LYS A 21 -0.24 23.97 -24.76
C LYS A 21 0.13 24.13 -23.30
N LYS A 22 -0.48 25.09 -22.62
CA LYS A 22 -0.42 25.17 -21.17
C LYS A 22 -1.02 23.86 -20.68
N ASN A 23 -0.16 22.90 -20.31
CA ASN A 23 -0.59 21.70 -19.62
C ASN A 23 -1.04 22.16 -18.25
N THR A 24 -2.27 22.67 -18.16
CA THR A 24 -2.97 22.77 -16.88
C THR A 24 -3.13 21.34 -16.41
N ILE A 25 -2.28 20.94 -15.47
CA ILE A 25 -2.47 19.71 -14.72
C ILE A 25 -3.83 19.89 -14.04
N ASP A 26 -4.75 18.97 -14.32
CA ASP A 26 -6.00 18.89 -13.60
C ASP A 26 -5.66 18.49 -12.16
N GLU A 27 -5.85 19.42 -11.21
CA GLU A 27 -5.49 19.21 -9.80
C GLU A 27 -6.26 18.02 -9.22
N ASP A 28 -7.50 17.79 -9.65
CA ASP A 28 -8.32 16.66 -9.23
C ASP A 28 -7.74 15.32 -9.75
N GLU A 29 -7.21 15.31 -10.97
CA GLU A 29 -6.56 14.13 -11.54
C GLU A 29 -5.23 13.84 -10.82
N LEU A 30 -4.46 14.88 -10.49
CA LEU A 30 -3.21 14.76 -9.76
C LEU A 30 -3.43 14.21 -8.35
N ASP A 31 -4.41 14.73 -7.61
CA ASP A 31 -4.74 14.27 -6.26
C ASP A 31 -5.16 12.79 -6.26
N LYS A 32 -5.96 12.39 -7.25
CA LYS A 32 -6.34 10.99 -7.44
C LYS A 32 -5.12 10.10 -7.70
N GLN A 33 -4.19 10.52 -8.55
CA GLN A 33 -2.97 9.77 -8.83
C GLN A 33 -2.07 9.66 -7.59
N ILE A 34 -1.97 10.71 -6.78
CA ILE A 34 -1.21 10.71 -5.52
C ILE A 34 -1.79 9.69 -4.54
N VAL A 35 -3.10 9.69 -4.36
CA VAL A 35 -3.81 8.72 -3.50
C VAL A 35 -3.54 7.29 -3.97
N GLN A 36 -3.72 7.01 -5.26
CA GLN A 36 -3.51 5.67 -5.82
C GLN A 36 -2.05 5.22 -5.66
N THR A 37 -1.10 6.11 -5.93
CA THR A 37 0.33 5.83 -5.77
C THR A 37 0.66 5.51 -4.32
N LYS A 38 0.09 6.26 -3.37
CA LYS A 38 0.29 6.01 -1.94
C LYS A 38 -0.29 4.66 -1.50
N ILE A 39 -1.48 4.28 -2.00
CA ILE A 39 -2.08 2.96 -1.75
C ILE A 39 -1.15 1.85 -2.26
N MET A 40 -0.67 1.98 -3.50
CA MET A 40 0.22 1.00 -4.11
C MET A 40 1.55 0.89 -3.36
N ALA A 41 2.13 2.02 -2.94
CA ALA A 41 3.38 2.05 -2.20
C ALA A 41 3.26 1.36 -0.82
N ILE A 42 2.20 1.67 -0.05
CA ILE A 42 1.97 1.04 1.25
C ILE A 42 1.69 -0.46 1.07
N SER A 43 0.88 -0.83 0.08
CA SER A 43 0.57 -2.23 -0.20
C SER A 43 1.82 -3.03 -0.59
N SER A 44 2.70 -2.46 -1.41
CA SER A 44 3.98 -3.06 -1.79
C SER A 44 4.95 -3.16 -0.61
N SER A 45 4.95 -2.18 0.31
CA SER A 45 5.70 -2.23 1.58
C SER A 45 5.24 -3.43 2.42
N LEU A 46 3.93 -3.59 2.62
CA LEU A 46 3.33 -4.70 3.37
C LEU A 46 3.63 -6.06 2.73
N GLU A 47 3.55 -6.13 1.40
CA GLU A 47 3.90 -7.31 0.62
C GLU A 47 5.37 -7.71 0.83
N SER A 48 6.27 -6.74 0.69
CA SER A 48 7.72 -6.96 0.84
C SER A 48 8.08 -7.42 2.25
N ALA A 49 7.35 -6.96 3.28
CA ALA A 49 7.58 -7.33 4.68
C ALA A 49 7.00 -8.70 5.07
N SER A 50 6.28 -9.38 4.18
CA SER A 50 5.55 -10.63 4.45
C SER A 50 6.40 -11.71 5.12
N PHE A 51 7.64 -11.91 4.68
CA PHE A 51 8.52 -12.94 5.24
C PHE A 51 8.87 -12.67 6.72
N VAL A 52 9.02 -11.39 7.11
CA VAL A 52 9.28 -11.00 8.50
C VAL A 52 8.07 -11.31 9.36
N TYR A 53 6.87 -10.97 8.90
CA TYR A 53 5.64 -11.25 9.65
C TYR A 53 5.31 -12.74 9.74
N ARG A 54 5.69 -13.55 8.74
CA ARG A 54 5.63 -15.03 8.86
C ARG A 54 6.55 -15.54 9.97
N ALA A 55 7.76 -15.01 10.08
CA ALA A 55 8.68 -15.37 11.16
C ALA A 55 8.16 -14.91 12.52
N ALA A 56 7.62 -13.69 12.60
CA ALA A 56 7.02 -13.14 13.82
C ALA A 56 5.81 -13.96 14.27
N TYR A 57 4.92 -14.35 13.34
CA TYR A 57 3.79 -15.25 13.63
C TYR A 57 4.27 -16.56 14.26
N LYS A 58 5.29 -17.21 13.68
CA LYS A 58 5.84 -18.47 14.19
C LYS A 58 6.45 -18.34 15.59
N ASN A 59 7.05 -17.18 15.89
CA ASN A 59 7.70 -16.90 17.17
C ASN A 59 6.83 -16.10 18.15
N SER A 60 5.54 -15.94 17.86
CA SER A 60 4.63 -15.07 18.64
C SER A 60 4.39 -15.53 20.08
N GLU A 61 4.72 -16.79 20.41
CA GLU A 61 4.66 -17.32 21.78
C GLU A 61 5.81 -16.83 22.66
N ASN A 62 6.88 -16.28 22.04
CA ASN A 62 8.02 -15.71 22.74
C ASN A 62 7.98 -14.18 22.59
N PRO A 63 7.51 -13.44 23.61
CA PRO A 63 7.51 -11.99 23.58
C PRO A 63 8.92 -11.44 23.35
N SER A 64 9.04 -10.42 22.52
CA SER A 64 10.31 -9.74 22.28
C SER A 64 10.06 -8.29 21.87
N GLU A 65 11.01 -7.41 22.15
CA GLU A 65 10.95 -6.01 21.73
C GLU A 65 10.81 -5.89 20.20
N VAL A 66 11.42 -6.80 19.44
CA VAL A 66 11.28 -6.86 17.98
C VAL A 66 9.82 -7.15 17.57
N ASN A 67 9.18 -8.14 18.18
CA ASN A 67 7.78 -8.45 17.88
C ASN A 67 6.83 -7.34 18.34
N ASP A 68 7.12 -6.66 19.45
CA ASP A 68 6.39 -5.47 19.89
C ASP A 68 6.45 -4.35 18.85
N HIS A 69 7.64 -4.07 18.32
CA HIS A 69 7.80 -3.06 17.27
C HIS A 69 7.17 -3.47 15.94
N LEU A 70 7.28 -4.75 15.55
CA LEU A 70 6.60 -5.26 14.36
C LEU A 70 5.08 -5.16 14.48
N TYR A 71 4.53 -5.45 15.67
CA TYR A 71 3.10 -5.32 15.94
C TYR A 71 2.63 -3.87 15.74
N LEU A 72 3.33 -2.92 16.34
CA LEU A 72 3.00 -1.50 16.24
C LEU A 72 3.21 -0.93 14.84
N TYR A 73 4.28 -1.35 14.17
CA TYR A 73 4.59 -0.94 12.81
C TYR A 73 3.52 -1.44 11.83
N ALA A 74 3.11 -2.71 11.92
CA ALA A 74 2.00 -3.26 11.13
C ALA A 74 0.72 -2.43 11.29
N LEU A 75 0.37 -2.06 12.53
CA LEU A 75 -0.83 -1.26 12.79
C LEU A 75 -0.74 0.14 12.19
N SER A 76 0.42 0.79 12.29
CA SER A 76 0.66 2.10 11.67
C SER A 76 0.53 2.05 10.14
N GLU A 77 1.10 1.03 9.50
CA GLU A 77 1.02 0.89 8.03
C GLU A 77 -0.40 0.59 7.57
N ILE A 78 -1.12 -0.31 8.26
CA ILE A 78 -2.51 -0.65 7.94
C ILE A 78 -3.43 0.54 8.17
N GLU A 79 -3.24 1.30 9.25
CA GLU A 79 -4.00 2.53 9.48
C GLU A 79 -3.73 3.57 8.39
N SER A 80 -2.46 3.75 7.99
CA SER A 80 -2.09 4.64 6.89
C SER A 80 -2.75 4.22 5.58
N LEU A 81 -2.83 2.92 5.31
CA LEU A 81 -3.53 2.38 4.15
C LEU A 81 -5.03 2.74 4.19
N PHE A 82 -5.73 2.39 5.28
CA PHE A 82 -7.16 2.68 5.43
C PHE A 82 -7.46 4.18 5.35
N ASN A 83 -6.66 5.01 6.02
CA ASN A 83 -6.82 6.45 5.94
C ASN A 83 -6.60 6.98 4.52
N THR A 84 -5.70 6.36 3.74
CA THR A 84 -5.48 6.75 2.34
C THR A 84 -6.66 6.39 1.45
N TYR A 85 -7.31 5.25 1.70
CA TYR A 85 -8.58 4.92 1.06
C TYR A 85 -9.70 5.91 1.42
N ASP A 86 -9.83 6.23 2.72
CA ASP A 86 -10.83 7.15 3.23
C ASP A 86 -10.63 8.57 2.64
N MET A 87 -9.39 9.07 2.60
CA MET A 87 -9.04 10.35 1.96
C MET A 87 -9.36 10.37 0.46
N GLY A 88 -9.17 9.24 -0.21
CA GLY A 88 -9.44 9.09 -1.63
C GLY A 88 -10.91 8.91 -2.00
N GLY A 89 -11.81 8.73 -1.00
CA GLY A 89 -13.18 8.28 -1.24
C GLY A 89 -13.23 6.92 -1.97
N LEU A 90 -12.22 6.07 -1.76
CA LEU A 90 -12.10 4.78 -2.42
C LEU A 90 -12.63 3.66 -1.52
N ASP A 91 -13.30 2.69 -2.12
CA ASP A 91 -13.79 1.51 -1.41
C ASP A 91 -12.70 0.44 -1.35
N TYR A 92 -12.12 0.26 -0.16
CA TYR A 92 -11.10 -0.76 0.12
C TYR A 92 -11.56 -2.17 -0.24
N LYS A 93 -12.78 -2.54 0.17
CA LYS A 93 -13.32 -3.89 -0.01
C LYS A 93 -13.57 -4.18 -1.48
N LYS A 94 -14.07 -3.20 -2.22
CA LYS A 94 -14.19 -3.29 -3.67
C LYS A 94 -12.83 -3.46 -4.33
N ASP A 95 -11.82 -2.70 -3.90
CA ASP A 95 -10.50 -2.75 -4.50
C ASP A 95 -9.84 -4.14 -4.35
N ILE A 96 -9.81 -4.72 -3.14
CA ILE A 96 -9.24 -6.05 -2.88
C ILE A 96 -9.96 -7.18 -3.64
N THR A 97 -11.25 -7.03 -3.95
CA THR A 97 -11.99 -8.04 -4.74
C THR A 97 -11.71 -7.94 -6.23
N SER A 98 -11.28 -6.78 -6.70
CA SER A 98 -11.01 -6.49 -8.12
C SER A 98 -9.53 -6.48 -8.47
N TYR A 99 -8.65 -6.64 -7.47
CA TYR A 99 -7.18 -6.59 -7.60
C TYR A 99 -6.67 -5.34 -8.33
N ARG A 100 -7.29 -4.18 -8.10
CA ARG A 100 -7.04 -2.99 -8.91
C ARG A 100 -5.82 -2.19 -8.43
N LEU A 101 -5.75 -1.85 -7.15
CA LEU A 101 -4.60 -1.13 -6.56
C LEU A 101 -3.79 -2.02 -5.62
N ILE A 102 -4.35 -3.16 -5.21
CA ILE A 102 -3.74 -4.13 -4.32
C ILE A 102 -3.67 -5.49 -5.02
N SER A 103 -2.48 -6.08 -5.03
CA SER A 103 -2.19 -7.41 -5.60
C SER A 103 -2.71 -8.54 -4.70
N GLY A 104 -2.84 -9.75 -5.27
CA GLY A 104 -3.08 -10.97 -4.49
C GLY A 104 -1.98 -11.24 -3.45
N ASP A 105 -0.73 -10.97 -3.78
CA ASP A 105 0.41 -11.12 -2.86
C ASP A 105 0.36 -10.13 -1.68
N ALA A 106 -0.08 -8.90 -1.92
CA ALA A 106 -0.33 -7.93 -0.86
C ALA A 106 -1.48 -8.39 0.05
N ILE A 107 -2.56 -8.96 -0.51
CA ILE A 107 -3.66 -9.56 0.26
C ILE A 107 -3.16 -10.74 1.10
N ASP A 108 -2.31 -11.61 0.54
CA ASP A 108 -1.68 -12.73 1.27
C ASP A 108 -0.87 -12.23 2.46
N SER A 109 -0.11 -11.16 2.24
CA SER A 109 0.75 -10.54 3.23
C SER A 109 -0.05 -9.87 4.35
N MET A 110 -1.11 -9.11 4.01
CA MET A 110 -2.03 -8.56 5.00
C MET A 110 -2.73 -9.66 5.80
N CYS A 111 -3.11 -10.77 5.15
CA CYS A 111 -3.67 -11.93 5.83
C CYS A 111 -2.70 -12.54 6.86
N ILE A 112 -1.40 -12.63 6.54
CA ILE A 112 -0.37 -13.07 7.49
C ILE A 112 -0.24 -12.09 8.66
N ILE A 113 -0.16 -10.79 8.35
CA ILE A 113 -0.02 -9.73 9.36
C ILE A 113 -1.19 -9.78 10.33
N ASN A 114 -2.42 -9.92 9.83
CA ASN A 114 -3.62 -10.04 10.66
C ASN A 114 -3.55 -11.24 11.61
N LYS A 115 -3.09 -12.41 11.13
CA LYS A 115 -2.87 -13.59 11.98
C LYS A 115 -1.80 -13.33 13.04
N PHE A 116 -0.71 -12.68 12.68
CA PHE A 116 0.33 -12.28 13.64
C PHE A 116 -0.24 -11.34 14.72
N LEU A 117 -0.93 -10.27 14.32
CA LEU A 117 -1.56 -9.34 15.24
C LEU A 117 -2.53 -10.07 16.17
N LYS A 118 -3.38 -10.95 15.62
CA LYS A 118 -4.33 -11.72 16.44
C LYS A 118 -3.62 -12.63 17.45
N LYS A 119 -2.55 -13.32 17.05
CA LYS A 119 -1.82 -14.25 17.91
C LYS A 119 -0.99 -13.51 18.98
N TYR A 120 -0.37 -12.39 18.61
CA TYR A 120 0.57 -11.67 19.47
C TYR A 120 -0.09 -10.64 20.42
N GLN A 121 -1.31 -10.19 20.16
CA GLN A 121 -1.96 -9.11 20.94
C GLN A 121 -1.95 -9.31 22.48
N ASN A 122 -1.97 -10.56 22.95
CA ASN A 122 -1.98 -10.88 24.38
C ASN A 122 -0.60 -10.75 25.04
N HIS A 123 0.46 -10.82 24.23
CA HIS A 123 1.87 -10.77 24.63
C HIS A 123 2.47 -9.36 24.57
N LEU A 124 1.78 -8.41 23.94
CA LEU A 124 2.27 -7.05 23.77
C LEU A 124 2.47 -6.37 25.13
N GLU A 125 3.69 -5.93 25.42
CA GLU A 125 3.99 -5.19 26.65
C GLU A 125 3.44 -3.76 26.57
N ARG A 126 3.48 -3.17 25.37
CA ARG A 126 3.03 -1.78 25.10
C ARG A 126 1.53 -1.67 24.78
N LYS A 127 0.66 -2.27 25.62
CA LYS A 127 -0.80 -2.32 25.39
C LYS A 127 -1.45 -0.96 25.19
N GLU A 128 -1.02 0.07 25.92
CA GLU A 128 -1.58 1.44 25.79
C GLU A 128 -1.31 2.08 24.42
N LEU A 129 -0.19 1.75 23.77
CA LEU A 129 0.08 2.26 22.42
C LEU A 129 -0.76 1.52 21.38
N ALA A 130 -1.02 0.23 21.56
CA ALA A 130 -1.94 -0.52 20.71
C ALA A 130 -3.39 -0.04 20.82
N LYS A 131 -3.83 0.45 21.98
CA LYS A 131 -5.19 1.01 22.15
C LYS A 131 -5.52 2.15 21.18
N ARG A 132 -4.51 2.93 20.76
CA ARG A 132 -4.70 4.00 19.77
C ARG A 132 -5.18 3.45 18.43
N TYR A 133 -4.86 2.19 18.16
CA TYR A 133 -5.19 1.48 16.93
C TYR A 133 -6.39 0.53 17.10
N ASP A 134 -7.20 0.63 18.17
CA ASP A 134 -8.32 -0.30 18.40
C ASP A 134 -9.31 -0.34 17.22
N ALA A 135 -9.60 0.82 16.62
CA ALA A 135 -10.45 0.90 15.43
C ALA A 135 -9.82 0.17 14.23
N THR A 136 -8.51 0.39 14.03
CA THR A 136 -7.73 -0.28 12.98
C THR A 136 -7.69 -1.80 13.21
N LEU A 137 -7.38 -2.26 14.43
CA LEU A 137 -7.39 -3.67 14.82
C LEU A 137 -8.73 -4.34 14.56
N ASN A 138 -9.84 -3.69 14.90
CA ASN A 138 -11.18 -4.23 14.66
C ASN A 138 -11.46 -4.38 13.16
N LYS A 139 -11.17 -3.34 12.35
CA LYS A 139 -11.29 -3.41 10.88
C LYS A 139 -10.44 -4.55 10.32
N THR A 140 -9.17 -4.61 10.73
CA THR A 140 -8.20 -5.64 10.36
C THR A 140 -8.72 -7.05 10.64
N PHE A 141 -9.23 -7.32 11.84
CA PHE A 141 -9.71 -8.66 12.19
C PHE A 141 -10.98 -9.08 11.43
N VAL A 142 -11.88 -8.14 11.11
CA VAL A 142 -13.07 -8.44 10.29
C VAL A 142 -12.64 -8.90 8.88
N LEU A 143 -11.65 -8.24 8.29
CA LEU A 143 -11.15 -8.52 6.94
C LEU A 143 -10.44 -9.87 6.81
N GLN A 144 -10.04 -10.51 7.92
CA GLN A 144 -9.35 -11.80 7.89
C GLN A 144 -10.12 -12.87 7.11
N SER A 145 -11.44 -12.95 7.31
CA SER A 145 -12.28 -13.94 6.63
C SER A 145 -12.37 -13.67 5.13
N GLU A 146 -12.40 -12.39 4.75
CA GLU A 146 -12.48 -11.94 3.36
C GLU A 146 -11.19 -12.26 2.62
N TYR A 147 -10.03 -11.96 3.21
CA TYR A 147 -8.73 -12.31 2.62
C TYR A 147 -8.60 -13.82 2.43
N LEU A 148 -8.97 -14.63 3.43
CA LEU A 148 -8.92 -16.08 3.32
C LEU A 148 -9.82 -16.59 2.18
N ASN A 149 -10.96 -15.97 1.93
CA ASN A 149 -11.84 -16.35 0.84
C ASN A 149 -11.26 -15.95 -0.53
N LEU A 150 -10.70 -14.76 -0.65
CA LEU A 150 -10.05 -14.29 -1.88
C LEU A 150 -8.87 -15.20 -2.24
N LEU A 151 -7.96 -15.44 -1.30
CA LEU A 151 -6.73 -16.22 -1.50
C LEU A 151 -6.97 -17.69 -1.84
N LYS A 152 -8.07 -18.28 -1.39
CA LYS A 152 -8.45 -19.67 -1.76
C LYS A 152 -8.83 -19.80 -3.23
N ASN A 153 -9.32 -18.71 -3.82
CA ASN A 153 -9.87 -18.67 -5.17
C ASN A 153 -8.95 -17.93 -6.14
N ASP A 154 -7.78 -17.47 -5.70
CA ASP A 154 -6.83 -16.71 -6.50
C ASP A 154 -5.92 -17.66 -7.30
N PRO A 155 -6.05 -17.71 -8.64
CA PRO A 155 -5.23 -18.57 -9.49
C PRO A 155 -3.81 -18.03 -9.72
N ASP A 156 -3.55 -16.75 -9.44
CA ASP A 156 -2.34 -16.04 -9.84
C ASP A 156 -1.25 -16.04 -8.76
N LEU A 157 -1.52 -16.64 -7.59
CA LEU A 157 -0.53 -16.79 -6.52
C LEU A 157 0.54 -17.82 -6.91
N ILE A 158 1.65 -17.33 -7.47
CA ILE A 158 2.77 -18.09 -8.07
C ILE A 158 3.34 -19.20 -7.15
N ASN A 159 3.17 -19.10 -5.82
CA ASN A 159 3.64 -20.10 -4.84
C ASN A 159 2.55 -20.60 -3.86
N GLY A 160 1.28 -20.32 -4.20
CA GLY A 160 0.13 -20.44 -3.31
C GLY A 160 0.22 -19.53 -2.09
N SER A 161 -0.93 -19.22 -1.50
CA SER A 161 -1.02 -18.37 -0.32
C SER A 161 -0.16 -18.89 0.84
N GLN A 162 0.72 -18.05 1.37
CA GLN A 162 1.46 -18.34 2.59
C GLN A 162 0.58 -18.14 3.82
N CYS A 163 -0.39 -17.22 3.77
CA CYS A 163 -1.37 -17.05 4.84
C CYS A 163 -2.17 -18.33 5.11
N LEU A 164 -2.63 -19.03 4.06
CA LEU A 164 -3.39 -20.27 4.19
C LEU A 164 -2.58 -21.40 4.84
N LYS A 165 -1.24 -21.31 4.85
CA LYS A 165 -0.34 -22.28 5.48
C LYS A 165 -0.09 -22.00 6.97
N LEU A 166 -0.57 -20.86 7.49
CA LEU A 166 -0.51 -20.51 8.90
C LEU A 166 -1.83 -20.90 9.57
N ASN A 167 -1.80 -21.45 10.79
CA ASN A 167 -3.01 -21.89 11.49
C ASN A 167 -3.67 -20.81 12.35
#